data_AF-A0A9Q3C8C4-F1
#
_entry.id   AF-A0A9Q3C8C4-F1
#
_cell.length_a   1.000
_cell.length_b   1.000
_cell.length_c   1.000
_cell.angle_alpha   90.00
_cell.angle_beta   90.00
_cell.angle_gamma   90.00
#
_symmetry.space_group_name_H-M   'P 1'
#
loop_
_entity.id
_entity.type
_entity.pdbx_description
1 polymer ?
#
loop_
_entity_poly.entity_id
_entity_poly.type
_entity_poly.pdbx_seq_one_letter_code
_entity_poly.pdbx_strand_id
1 'polypeptide(L)'
;MKAPECLDGTKPFKFRSFIQSCQLIFHNDWENFSEDRKKVLYATSFHIGRAAKWIEAYLSNLTNQDPEYLLNNWKLFESQLFNLFGDPHEVRKAEAKLDALRMKESGHVSL
;
A
#
# COMPACT_ATOMS: atom_id res chain seq x y z
N MET A 1 -0.94 -12.53 -13.05
CA MET A 1 -1.06 -12.43 -11.58
C MET A 1 -2.40 -11.81 -11.21
N LYS A 2 -2.89 -12.03 -9.98
CA LYS A 2 -4.16 -11.44 -9.53
C LYS A 2 -4.02 -9.92 -9.41
N ALA A 3 -4.99 -9.18 -9.91
CA ALA A 3 -5.04 -7.73 -9.77
C ALA A 3 -5.20 -7.32 -8.28
N PRO A 4 -4.73 -6.12 -7.88
CA PRO A 4 -4.95 -5.60 -6.54
C PRO A 4 -6.44 -5.45 -6.20
N GLU A 5 -6.78 -5.56 -4.92
CA GLU A 5 -8.10 -5.11 -4.45
C GLU A 5 -8.18 -3.59 -4.46
N CYS A 6 -9.39 -3.03 -4.67
CA CYS A 6 -9.57 -1.59 -4.59
C CYS A 6 -9.28 -1.04 -3.19
N LEU A 7 -8.58 0.10 -3.14
CA LEU A 7 -8.24 0.82 -1.92
C LEU A 7 -9.24 1.96 -1.71
N ASP A 8 -10.06 1.89 -0.66
CA ASP A 8 -11.06 2.93 -0.33
C ASP A 8 -10.53 4.04 0.60
N GLY A 9 -9.40 3.80 1.28
CA GLY A 9 -8.81 4.70 2.26
C GLY A 9 -9.47 4.70 3.65
N THR A 10 -10.25 3.66 3.98
CA THR A 10 -10.97 3.52 5.26
C THR A 10 -10.47 2.37 6.13
N LYS A 11 -9.83 1.36 5.53
CA LYS A 11 -9.37 0.14 6.22
C LYS A 11 -7.85 0.02 6.17
N PRO A 12 -7.12 0.44 7.23
CA PRO A 12 -5.66 0.45 7.21
C PRO A 12 -5.00 -0.90 6.93
N PHE A 13 -5.59 -2.00 7.40
CA PHE A 13 -5.06 -3.34 7.16
C PHE A 13 -5.11 -3.76 5.68
N LYS A 14 -5.94 -3.13 4.84
CA LYS A 14 -5.97 -3.39 3.40
C LYS A 14 -4.83 -2.72 2.63
N PHE A 15 -4.25 -1.67 3.20
CA PHE A 15 -3.16 -0.91 2.58
C PHE A 15 -1.97 -1.82 2.24
N ARG A 16 -1.53 -2.63 3.20
CA ARG A 16 -0.37 -3.50 3.01
C ARG A 16 -0.59 -4.53 1.90
N SER A 17 -1.73 -5.23 1.91
CA SER A 17 -2.04 -6.22 0.88
C SER A 17 -2.17 -5.60 -0.52
N PHE A 18 -2.68 -4.37 -0.59
CA PHE A 18 -2.73 -3.59 -1.82
C PHE A 18 -1.32 -3.29 -2.35
N ILE A 19 -0.45 -2.69 -1.54
CA ILE A 19 0.94 -2.36 -1.93
C ILE A 19 1.72 -3.61 -2.33
N GLN A 20 1.61 -4.70 -1.57
CA GLN A 20 2.27 -5.96 -1.90
C GLN A 20 1.81 -6.53 -3.26
N SER A 21 0.52 -6.41 -3.57
CA SER A 21 -0.01 -6.85 -4.88
C SER A 21 0.54 -6.00 -6.02
N CYS A 22 0.60 -4.68 -5.84
CA CYS A 22 1.22 -3.77 -6.81
C CYS A 22 2.70 -4.10 -7.03
N GLN A 23 3.49 -4.22 -5.96
CA GLN A 23 4.92 -4.55 -6.04
C GLN A 23 5.16 -5.86 -6.78
N LEU A 24 4.39 -6.90 -6.47
CA LEU A 24 4.50 -8.18 -7.16
C LEU A 24 4.30 -7.99 -8.68
N ILE A 25 3.22 -7.28 -9.07
CA ILE A 25 2.90 -6.97 -10.49
C ILE A 25 4.03 -6.22 -11.17
N PHE A 26 4.56 -5.17 -10.54
CA PHE A 26 5.65 -4.38 -11.11
C PHE A 26 6.93 -5.19 -11.29
N HIS A 27 7.24 -6.10 -10.36
CA HIS A 27 8.40 -6.97 -10.48
C HIS A 27 8.23 -8.06 -11.54
N ASN A 28 7.03 -8.61 -11.68
CA ASN A 28 6.74 -9.64 -12.69
C ASN A 28 6.68 -9.07 -14.12
N ASP A 29 6.27 -7.82 -14.27
CA ASP A 29 6.13 -7.14 -15.56
C ASP A 29 7.02 -5.89 -15.61
N TRP A 30 8.31 -6.09 -15.38
CA TRP A 30 9.30 -5.02 -15.24
C TRP A 30 9.42 -4.14 -16.49
N GLU A 31 9.15 -4.68 -17.68
CA GLU A 31 9.21 -3.92 -18.94
C GLU A 31 8.12 -2.84 -18.97
N ASN A 32 6.88 -3.21 -18.68
CA ASN A 32 5.75 -2.27 -18.63
C ASN A 32 5.79 -1.36 -17.41
N PHE A 33 6.42 -1.78 -16.31
CA PHE A 33 6.52 -1.01 -15.07
C PHE A 33 7.94 -0.49 -14.77
N SER A 34 8.71 -0.24 -15.82
CA SER A 34 10.07 0.33 -15.75
C SER A 34 10.08 1.78 -15.24
N GLU A 35 9.01 2.53 -15.49
CA GLU A 35 8.85 3.93 -15.05
C GLU A 35 7.92 4.03 -13.84
N ASP A 36 8.32 4.81 -12.85
CA ASP A 36 7.54 5.04 -11.63
C ASP A 36 6.16 5.64 -11.92
N ARG A 37 6.05 6.49 -12.94
CA ARG A 37 4.77 7.03 -13.38
C ARG A 37 3.77 5.95 -13.76
N LYS A 38 4.21 4.91 -14.47
CA LYS A 38 3.34 3.78 -14.85
C LYS A 38 2.87 3.01 -13.63
N LYS A 39 3.75 2.82 -12.62
CA LYS A 39 3.40 2.20 -11.34
C LYS A 39 2.35 2.99 -10.58
N VAL A 40 2.55 4.31 -10.44
CA VAL A 40 1.63 5.19 -9.70
C VAL A 40 0.26 5.27 -10.38
N LEU A 41 0.22 5.42 -11.71
CA LEU A 41 -1.04 5.45 -12.46
C LEU A 41 -1.79 4.12 -12.36
N TYR A 42 -1.08 2.99 -12.44
CA TYR A 42 -1.68 1.68 -12.24
C TYR A 42 -2.25 1.52 -10.84
N ALA A 43 -1.51 1.85 -9.78
CA ALA A 43 -2.04 1.79 -8.42
C ALA A 43 -3.26 2.71 -8.25
N THR A 44 -3.20 3.91 -8.81
CA THR A 44 -4.29 4.89 -8.75
C THR A 44 -5.58 4.40 -9.41
N SER A 45 -5.53 3.54 -10.44
CA SER A 45 -6.74 3.00 -11.06
C SER A 45 -7.57 2.09 -10.13
N PHE A 46 -7.00 1.65 -9.02
CA PHE A 46 -7.68 0.86 -7.99
C PHE A 46 -8.14 1.71 -6.80
N HIS A 47 -7.89 3.02 -6.81
CA HIS A 47 -8.39 3.90 -5.77
C HIS A 47 -9.90 4.12 -5.93
N ILE A 48 -10.61 3.99 -4.82
CA ILE A 48 -12.03 4.33 -4.71
C ILE A 48 -12.25 5.21 -3.47
N GLY A 49 -13.46 5.75 -3.30
CA GLY A 49 -13.85 6.43 -2.07
C GLY A 49 -12.91 7.58 -1.67
N ARG A 50 -12.35 7.52 -0.46
CA ARG A 50 -11.49 8.56 0.10
C ARG A 50 -10.13 8.62 -0.61
N ALA A 51 -9.58 7.46 -1.00
CA ALA A 51 -8.32 7.40 -1.71
C ALA A 51 -8.42 8.05 -3.10
N ALA A 52 -9.54 7.85 -3.80
CA ALA A 52 -9.79 8.48 -5.10
C ALA A 52 -9.92 10.01 -4.99
N LYS A 53 -10.67 10.51 -3.98
CA LYS A 53 -10.80 11.95 -3.74
C LYS A 53 -9.46 12.62 -3.42
N TRP A 54 -8.58 11.93 -2.70
CA TRP A 54 -7.27 12.48 -2.34
C TRP A 54 -6.35 12.66 -3.56
N ILE A 55 -6.34 11.70 -4.49
CA ILE A 55 -5.42 11.71 -5.63
C ILE A 55 -5.90 12.62 -6.79
N GLU A 56 -7.18 13.00 -6.80
CA GLU A 56 -7.85 13.77 -7.87
C GLU A 56 -7.12 15.08 -8.23
N ALA A 57 -6.64 15.83 -7.23
CA ALA A 57 -5.90 17.07 -7.46
C ALA A 57 -4.61 16.84 -8.28
N TYR A 58 -3.94 15.69 -8.09
CA TYR A 58 -2.73 15.36 -8.82
C TYR A 58 -3.02 14.89 -10.25
N LEU A 59 -4.15 14.21 -10.45
CA LEU A 59 -4.61 13.77 -11.77
C LEU A 59 -5.01 14.94 -12.68
N SER A 60 -5.29 16.12 -12.12
CA SER A 60 -5.59 17.32 -12.90
C SER A 60 -4.39 17.86 -13.67
N ASN A 61 -3.17 17.42 -13.34
CA ASN A 61 -1.94 17.82 -14.04
C ASN A 61 -1.08 16.59 -14.41
N LEU A 62 -1.62 15.72 -15.28
CA LEU A 62 -0.90 14.55 -15.80
C LEU A 62 0.30 14.93 -16.68
N THR A 63 0.38 16.14 -17.21
CA THR A 63 1.51 16.55 -18.06
C THR A 63 2.71 17.04 -17.24
N ASN A 64 2.60 17.11 -15.91
CA ASN A 64 3.71 17.49 -15.05
C ASN A 64 4.87 16.49 -15.19
N GLN A 65 6.05 16.98 -15.53
CA GLN A 65 7.28 16.20 -15.72
C GLN A 65 8.25 16.30 -14.54
N ASP A 66 7.92 17.09 -13.51
CA ASP A 66 8.75 17.20 -12.30
C ASP A 66 8.94 15.81 -11.65
N PRO A 67 10.19 15.33 -11.48
CA PRO A 67 10.47 14.05 -10.82
C PRO A 67 10.01 13.97 -9.36
N GLU A 68 9.83 15.12 -8.70
CA GLU A 68 9.29 15.20 -7.34
C GLU A 68 7.76 15.28 -7.33
N TYR A 69 7.13 15.37 -8.50
CA TYR A 69 5.68 15.29 -8.58
C TYR A 69 5.18 13.92 -8.16
N LEU A 70 4.13 13.89 -7.34
CA LEU A 70 3.59 12.66 -6.73
C LEU A 70 3.35 11.55 -7.77
N LEU A 71 2.82 11.88 -8.94
CA LEU A 71 2.50 10.90 -9.98
C LEU A 71 3.72 10.33 -10.70
N ASN A 72 4.90 10.93 -10.54
CA ASN A 72 6.13 10.53 -11.22
C ASN A 72 7.09 9.75 -10.30
N ASN A 73 6.75 9.58 -9.02
CA ASN A 73 7.64 9.02 -8.01
C ASN A 73 6.92 8.00 -7.13
N TRP A 74 7.22 6.72 -7.33
CA TRP A 74 6.55 5.63 -6.62
C TRP A 74 6.81 5.70 -5.11
N LYS A 75 8.05 5.99 -4.71
CA LYS A 75 8.45 6.05 -3.30
C LYS A 75 7.71 7.18 -2.56
N LEU A 76 7.61 8.35 -3.18
CA LEU A 76 6.86 9.48 -2.62
C LEU A 76 5.37 9.14 -2.52
N PHE A 77 4.80 8.57 -3.57
CA PHE A 77 3.41 8.12 -3.60
C PHE A 77 3.10 7.11 -2.49
N GLU A 78 3.89 6.04 -2.37
CA GLU A 78 3.74 5.00 -1.36
C GLU A 78 3.83 5.58 0.06
N SER A 79 4.79 6.48 0.31
CA SER A 79 4.94 7.13 1.61
C SER A 79 3.74 8.01 1.98
N GLN A 80 3.23 8.81 1.04
CA GLN A 80 2.04 9.63 1.28
C GLN A 80 0.80 8.76 1.53
N LEU A 81 0.65 7.69 0.74
CA LEU A 81 -0.47 6.76 0.88
C LEU A 81 -0.43 6.02 2.23
N PHE A 82 0.76 5.63 2.70
CA PHE A 82 0.95 5.06 4.04
C PHE A 82 0.61 6.05 5.15
N ASN A 83 1.07 7.30 5.04
CA ASN A 83 0.78 8.33 6.05
C ASN A 83 -0.73 8.63 6.17
N LEU A 84 -1.48 8.50 5.08
CA LEU A 84 -2.92 8.80 5.03
C LEU A 84 -3.80 7.59 5.38
N PHE A 85 -3.41 6.40 4.94
CA PHE A 85 -4.27 5.21 4.95
C PHE A 85 -3.63 3.98 5.58
N GLY A 86 -2.34 4.01 5.91
CA GLY A 86 -1.65 2.91 6.61
C GLY A 86 -1.97 2.86 8.11
N ASP A 87 -1.58 1.77 8.77
CA ASP A 87 -1.65 1.64 10.23
C ASP A 87 -0.27 1.94 10.83
N PRO A 88 -0.08 3.08 11.53
CA PRO A 88 1.20 3.41 12.16
C PRO A 88 1.66 2.39 13.21
N HIS A 89 0.74 1.57 13.72
CA HIS A 89 1.00 0.58 14.75
C HIS A 89 0.99 -0.85 14.22
N GLU A 90 0.99 -1.06 12.90
CA GLU A 90 0.91 -2.41 12.32
C GLU A 90 2.02 -3.33 12.85
N VAL A 91 3.25 -2.81 12.90
CA VAL A 91 4.42 -3.55 13.42
C VAL A 91 4.24 -3.90 14.89
N ARG A 92 3.88 -2.92 15.73
CA ARG A 92 3.66 -3.14 17.17
C ARG A 92 2.51 -4.13 17.44
N LYS A 93 1.45 -4.09 16.62
CA LYS A 93 0.33 -5.04 16.72
C LYS A 93 0.75 -6.45 16.32
N ALA A 94 1.61 -6.59 15.30
CA ALA A 94 2.15 -7.88 14.90
C ALA A 94 3.03 -8.47 16.01
N GLU A 95 3.92 -7.67 16.59
CA GLU A 95 4.77 -8.05 17.74
C GLU A 95 3.93 -8.46 18.95
N ALA A 96 2.97 -7.63 19.37
CA ALA A 96 2.09 -7.94 20.50
C ALA A 96 1.28 -9.22 20.27
N LYS A 97 0.88 -9.51 19.03
CA LYS A 97 0.20 -10.76 18.68
C LYS A 97 1.12 -11.97 18.81
N LEU A 98 2.39 -11.86 18.42
CA LEU A 98 3.38 -12.92 18.60
C LEU A 98 3.64 -13.19 20.09
N ASP A 99 3.79 -12.14 20.91
CA ASP A 99 3.96 -12.28 22.35
C ASP A 99 2.74 -12.93 23.01
N ALA A 100 1.53 -12.54 22.61
CA ALA A 100 0.29 -13.14 23.10
C ALA A 100 0.12 -14.62 22.70
N LEU A 101 0.65 -15.04 21.54
CA LEU A 101 0.68 -16.44 21.12
C LEU A 101 1.67 -17.24 21.99
N ARG A 102 2.88 -16.70 22.22
CA ARG A 102 3.90 -17.31 23.09
C ARG A 102 3.40 -17.51 24.52
N MET A 103 2.62 -16.57 25.06
CA MET A 103 2.07 -16.67 26.42
C MET A 103 0.98 -17.74 26.59
N LYS A 104 0.27 -18.14 25.52
CA LYS A 104 -0.77 -19.18 25.60
C LYS A 104 -0.21 -20.59 25.54
N GLU A 105 0.96 -20.81 24.95
CA GLU A 105 1.60 -22.13 24.83
C GLU A 105 2.18 -22.66 26.15
N SER A 106 2.31 -21.82 27.19
CA SER A 106 2.68 -22.25 28.55
C SER A 106 1.50 -22.73 29.41
N GLY A 107 0.32 -22.93 28.83
CA GLY A 107 -0.87 -23.40 29.52
C GLY A 107 -1.02 -24.93 29.52
N HIS A 108 -0.61 -25.55 30.62
CA HIS A 108 -0.92 -26.93 31.07
C HIS A 108 -0.14 -28.07 30.39
N VAL A 109 1.02 -28.41 30.98
CA VAL A 109 1.43 -29.82 31.10
C VAL A 109 1.02 -30.27 32.49
N SER A 110 -0.13 -30.91 32.60
CA SER A 110 -0.49 -31.68 33.79
C SER A 110 0.17 -33.06 33.66
N LEU A 111 1.10 -33.35 34.57
CA LEU A 111 1.64 -34.69 34.83
C LEU A 111 0.58 -35.57 35.51
#